data_AF-A0A920H091-F1
#
_entry.id   AF-A0A920H091-F1
#
_cell.length_a   1.000
_cell.length_b   1.000
_cell.length_c   1.000
_cell.angle_alpha   90.00
_cell.angle_beta   90.00
_cell.angle_gamma   90.00
#
_symmetry.space_group_name_H-M   'P 1'
#
loop_
_entity.id
_entity.type
_entity.pdbx_description
1 polymer ?
#
loop_
_entity_poly.entity_id
_entity_poly.type
_entity_poly.pdbx_seq_one_letter_code
_entity_poly.pdbx_strand_id
1 'polypeptide(L)'
;MNWAGQQIQALGQHGDVAFVFAASLGEPEIQRLAAALEQRQVGAIWIGNRGPGVSMTVVDEDVETRLTLNGALAICLARLIDTHTFGPMGD
;
A
#
# COMPACT_ATOMS: atom_id res chain seq x y z
N MET A 1 -5.93 -16.71 7.62
CA MET A 1 -5.84 -15.27 7.25
C MET A 1 -4.63 -14.68 7.95
N ASN A 2 -3.84 -13.84 7.26
CA ASN A 2 -2.80 -13.07 7.97
C ASN A 2 -3.48 -11.93 8.77
N TRP A 3 -2.73 -11.33 9.70
CA TRP A 3 -3.24 -10.25 10.55
C TRP A 3 -3.81 -9.06 9.75
N ALA A 4 -3.14 -8.64 8.67
CA ALA A 4 -3.57 -7.50 7.87
C ALA A 4 -4.95 -7.73 7.21
N GLY A 5 -5.19 -8.92 6.66
CA GLY A 5 -6.48 -9.29 6.11
C GLY A 5 -7.60 -9.27 7.14
N GLN A 6 -7.33 -9.70 8.38
CA GLN A 6 -8.31 -9.61 9.48
C GLN A 6 -8.62 -8.17 9.86
N GLN A 7 -7.62 -7.28 9.87
CA GLN A 7 -7.85 -5.86 10.15
C GLN A 7 -8.68 -5.18 9.06
N ILE A 8 -8.43 -5.49 7.79
CA ILE A 8 -9.24 -4.96 6.67
C ILE A 8 -10.69 -5.42 6.81
N GLN A 9 -10.92 -6.68 7.14
CA GLN A 9 -12.28 -7.19 7.36
C GLN A 9 -12.99 -6.53 8.54
N ALA A 10 -12.25 -6.21 9.60
CA ALA A 10 -12.81 -5.59 10.80
C ALA A 10 -13.08 -4.09 10.61
N LEU A 11 -12.19 -3.36 9.93
CA LEU A 11 -12.15 -1.89 9.94
C LEU A 11 -12.47 -1.24 8.59
N GLY A 12 -12.11 -1.90 7.48
CA GLY A 12 -12.18 -1.29 6.15
C GLY A 12 -13.61 -1.07 5.68
N GLN A 13 -13.88 0.04 5.02
CA GLN A 13 -15.19 0.40 4.50
C GLN A 13 -15.15 0.67 2.99
N HIS A 14 -16.32 0.65 2.36
CA HIS A 14 -16.45 1.03 0.97
C HIS A 14 -15.93 2.45 0.74
N GLY A 15 -15.02 2.61 -0.22
CA GLY A 15 -14.42 3.90 -0.56
C GLY A 15 -13.14 4.23 0.22
N ASP A 16 -12.77 3.45 1.23
CA ASP A 16 -11.46 3.57 1.86
C ASP A 16 -10.34 3.18 0.89
N VAL A 17 -9.13 3.69 1.17
CA VAL A 17 -7.91 3.35 0.42
C VAL A 17 -6.87 2.78 1.38
N ALA A 18 -6.40 1.56 1.09
CA ALA A 18 -5.29 0.93 1.78
C ALA A 18 -3.96 1.21 1.05
N PHE A 19 -2.95 1.64 1.80
CA PHE A 19 -1.57 1.70 1.34
C PHE A 19 -0.83 0.44 1.82
N VAL A 20 -0.42 -0.41 0.88
CA VAL A 20 0.25 -1.69 1.18
C VAL A 20 1.74 -1.58 0.87
N PHE A 21 2.54 -1.38 1.92
CA PHE A 21 3.99 -1.41 1.83
C PHE A 21 4.49 -2.85 2.01
N ALA A 22 5.08 -3.41 0.95
CA ALA A 22 5.57 -4.78 0.97
C ALA A 22 6.87 -4.88 0.17
N ALA A 23 7.93 -5.43 0.75
CA ALA A 23 9.18 -5.68 0.03
C ALA A 23 9.31 -7.16 -0.39
N SER A 24 8.63 -8.08 0.30
CA SER A 24 8.86 -9.52 0.18
C SER A 24 7.59 -10.39 0.26
N LEU A 25 6.39 -9.81 0.15
CA LEU A 25 5.16 -10.62 0.09
C LEU A 25 5.16 -11.50 -1.16
N GLY A 26 4.90 -12.79 -1.00
CA GLY A 26 4.72 -13.71 -2.12
C GLY A 26 3.33 -13.57 -2.75
N GLU A 27 3.18 -14.16 -3.93
CA GLU A 27 1.91 -14.18 -4.66
C GLU A 27 0.73 -14.72 -3.80
N PRO A 28 0.88 -15.82 -3.03
CA PRO A 28 -0.22 -16.32 -2.20
C PRO A 28 -0.63 -15.35 -1.09
N GLU A 29 0.30 -14.58 -0.54
CA GLU A 29 0.01 -13.53 0.44
C GLU A 29 -0.70 -12.34 -0.22
N ILE A 30 -0.23 -11.91 -1.40
CA ILE A 30 -0.83 -10.82 -2.18
C ILE A 30 -2.28 -11.15 -2.51
N GLN A 31 -2.55 -12.34 -3.07
CA GLN A 31 -3.91 -12.77 -3.44
C GLN A 31 -4.85 -12.83 -2.25
N ARG A 32 -4.38 -13.34 -1.10
CA ARG A 32 -5.18 -13.38 0.14
C ARG A 32 -5.52 -11.98 0.65
N LEU A 33 -4.57 -11.04 0.57
CA LEU A 33 -4.80 -9.66 0.99
C LEU A 33 -5.72 -8.92 0.01
N ALA A 34 -5.52 -9.11 -1.29
CA ALA A 34 -6.36 -8.55 -2.34
C ALA A 34 -7.82 -9.00 -2.21
N ALA A 35 -8.06 -10.29 -1.94
CA ALA A 35 -9.41 -10.80 -1.69
C ALA A 35 -10.08 -10.12 -0.48
N ALA A 36 -9.33 -9.84 0.59
CA ALA A 36 -9.87 -9.14 1.75
C ALA A 36 -10.22 -7.67 1.45
N LEU A 37 -9.40 -7.00 0.64
CA LEU A 37 -9.66 -5.63 0.17
C LEU A 37 -10.90 -5.57 -0.73
N GLU A 38 -11.00 -6.49 -1.68
CA GLU A 38 -12.13 -6.58 -2.62
C GLU A 38 -13.46 -6.83 -1.90
N GLN A 39 -13.49 -7.75 -0.94
CA GLN A 39 -14.68 -8.07 -0.14
C GLN A 39 -15.24 -6.86 0.63
N ARG A 40 -14.37 -5.92 1.02
CA ARG A 40 -14.75 -4.69 1.72
C ARG A 40 -14.86 -3.48 0.79
N GLN A 41 -14.63 -3.68 -0.51
CA GLN A 41 -14.57 -2.64 -1.54
C GLN A 41 -13.62 -1.49 -1.17
N VAL A 42 -12.46 -1.87 -0.61
CA VAL A 42 -11.37 -0.97 -0.26
C VAL A 42 -10.41 -0.90 -1.45
N GLY A 43 -10.12 0.30 -1.94
CA GLY A 43 -9.10 0.51 -2.96
C GLY A 43 -7.69 0.24 -2.42
N ALA A 44 -6.74 -0.14 -3.27
CA ALA A 44 -5.38 -0.44 -2.83
C ALA A 44 -4.31 0.21 -3.70
N ILE A 45 -3.30 0.75 -3.03
CA ILE A 45 -2.04 1.22 -3.64
C ILE A 45 -0.93 0.36 -3.06
N TRP A 46 -0.22 -0.36 -3.93
CA TRP A 46 0.86 -1.26 -3.56
C TRP A 46 2.21 -0.57 -3.73
N ILE A 47 3.07 -0.65 -2.72
CA ILE A 47 4.38 0.00 -2.71
C ILE A 47 5.45 -1.06 -2.42
N GLY A 48 6.42 -1.19 -3.32
CA GLY A 48 7.54 -2.14 -3.24
C GLY A 48 7.21 -3.55 -3.70
N ASN A 49 5.95 -3.81 -4.05
CA ASN A 49 5.48 -5.06 -4.61
C ASN A 49 4.30 -4.82 -5.55
N ARG A 50 4.02 -5.79 -6.42
CA ARG A 50 2.95 -5.70 -7.40
C ARG A 50 1.73 -6.45 -6.88
N GLY A 51 0.61 -5.74 -6.74
CA GLY A 51 -0.69 -6.35 -6.46
C GLY A 51 -1.78 -5.78 -7.37
N PRO A 52 -3.03 -6.25 -7.22
CA PRO A 52 -4.14 -5.76 -8.03
C PRO A 52 -4.38 -4.26 -7.84
N GLY A 53 -4.60 -3.53 -8.93
CA GLY A 53 -4.80 -2.08 -8.92
C GLY A 53 -3.50 -1.29 -9.13
N VAL A 54 -3.37 -0.17 -8.43
CA VAL A 54 -2.22 0.74 -8.59
C VAL A 54 -1.01 0.16 -7.85
N SER A 55 0.12 0.05 -8.55
CA SER A 55 1.37 -0.44 -7.96
C SER A 55 2.54 0.50 -8.31
N MET A 56 3.34 0.86 -7.31
CA MET A 56 4.66 1.46 -7.46
C MET A 56 5.71 0.43 -7.04
N THR A 57 6.43 -0.10 -8.03
CA THR A 57 7.42 -1.17 -7.84
C THR A 57 8.70 -0.81 -8.57
N VAL A 58 9.84 -1.24 -8.03
CA VAL A 58 11.10 -1.24 -8.78
C VAL A 58 11.44 -2.69 -9.12
N VAL A 59 11.69 -2.95 -10.40
CA VAL A 59 11.90 -4.28 -10.97
C VAL A 59 13.37 -4.66 -10.78
N ASP A 60 13.63 -5.94 -10.50
CA ASP A 60 14.99 -6.53 -10.39
C ASP A 60 15.89 -5.99 -9.27
N GLU A 61 15.32 -5.31 -8.27
CA GLU A 61 16.07 -4.84 -7.11
C GLU A 61 16.06 -5.87 -5.96
N ASP A 62 17.16 -5.88 -5.19
CA ASP A 62 17.23 -6.64 -3.95
C ASP A 62 16.17 -6.18 -2.93
N VAL A 63 16.01 -6.95 -1.85
CA VAL A 63 14.99 -6.66 -0.83
C VAL A 63 15.31 -5.41 -0.02
N GLU A 64 16.59 -5.05 0.16
CA GLU A 64 17.05 -3.90 0.93
C GLU A 64 16.76 -2.60 0.17
N THR A 65 16.98 -2.59 -1.13
CA THR A 65 16.65 -1.50 -2.04
C THR A 65 15.13 -1.30 -2.09
N ARG A 66 14.34 -2.38 -2.22
CA ARG A 66 12.88 -2.30 -2.11
C ARG A 66 12.40 -1.73 -0.78
N LEU A 67 13.01 -2.14 0.33
CA LEU A 67 12.67 -1.62 1.66
C LEU A 67 12.99 -0.12 1.79
N THR A 68 14.15 0.29 1.31
CA THR A 68 14.58 1.70 1.31
C THR A 68 13.61 2.57 0.49
N LEU A 69 13.22 2.08 -0.69
CA LEU A 69 12.27 2.75 -1.56
C LEU A 69 10.88 2.83 -0.93
N ASN A 70 10.42 1.78 -0.25
CA ASN A 70 9.15 1.81 0.49
C ASN A 70 9.15 2.94 1.53
N GLY A 71 10.24 3.09 2.27
CA GLY A 71 10.39 4.18 3.25
C GLY A 71 10.35 5.56 2.59
N ALA A 72 11.12 5.76 1.52
CA ALA A 72 11.13 7.03 0.79
C ALA A 72 9.74 7.37 0.20
N LEU A 73 9.07 6.39 -0.42
CA LEU A 73 7.74 6.57 -0.99
C LEU A 73 6.67 6.83 0.07
N ALA A 74 6.76 6.22 1.26
CA ALA A 74 5.86 6.54 2.36
C ALA A 74 5.91 8.02 2.74
N ILE A 75 7.12 8.58 2.83
CA ILE A 75 7.34 10.00 3.15
C ILE A 75 6.80 10.88 2.01
N CYS A 76 7.12 10.55 0.76
CA CYS A 76 6.63 11.30 -0.40
C CYS A 76 5.10 11.30 -0.49
N LEU A 77 4.47 10.15 -0.27
CA LEU A 77 3.01 10.01 -0.28
C LEU A 77 2.35 10.82 0.83
N ALA A 78 2.88 10.76 2.06
CA ALA A 78 2.38 11.58 3.16
C ALA A 78 2.42 13.07 2.82
N ARG A 79 3.56 13.55 2.30
CA ARG A 79 3.70 14.96 1.86
C ARG A 79 2.76 15.33 0.72
N LEU A 80 2.54 14.41 -0.23
CA LEU A 80 1.63 14.63 -1.34
C LEU A 80 0.18 14.75 -0.85
N ILE A 81 -0.22 13.87 0.06
CA ILE A 81 -1.54 13.91 0.71
C ILE A 81 -1.70 15.22 1.47
N ASP A 82 -0.71 15.62 2.27
CA ASP A 82 -0.77 16.85 3.03
C ASP A 82 -0.89 18.07 2.11
N THR A 83 -0.03 18.15 1.09
CA THR A 83 -0.03 19.27 0.14
C THR A 83 -1.35 19.36 -0.64
N HIS A 84 -1.89 18.21 -1.06
CA HIS A 84 -3.15 18.18 -1.80
C HIS A 84 -4.37 18.49 -0.92
N THR A 85 -4.33 18.08 0.35
CA THR A 85 -5.46 18.23 1.28
C THR A 85 -5.49 19.61 1.93
N PHE A 86 -4.33 20.15 2.31
CA PHE A 86 -4.21 21.36 3.13
C PHE A 86 -3.54 22.54 2.39
N GLY A 87 -3.02 22.32 1.18
CA GLY A 87 -2.21 23.29 0.45
C GLY A 87 -0.72 23.22 0.83
N PRO A 88 0.15 24.05 0.21
CA PRO A 88 1.58 24.06 0.51
C PRO A 88 1.82 24.35 1.99
N MET A 89 2.68 23.56 2.65
CA MET A 89 3.18 23.92 3.97
C MET A 89 3.98 25.22 3.81
N GLY A 90 3.49 26.31 4.41
CA GLY A 90 4.21 27.59 4.43
C GLY A 90 5.53 27.46 5.16
N ASP A 91 6.53 28.24 4.70
CA ASP A 91 7.89 28.31 5.25
C ASP A 91 7.92 28.69 6.75
#